data_AF-A0A4D4LEC2-F1
#
_entry.id   AF-A0A4D4LEC2-F1
#
_cell.length_a   1.000
_cell.length_b   1.000
_cell.length_c   1.000
_cell.angle_alpha   90.00
_cell.angle_beta   90.00
_cell.angle_gamma   90.00
#
_symmetry.space_group_name_H-M   'P 1'
#
loop_
_entity.id
_entity.type
_entity.pdbx_description
1 polymer ?
#
loop_
_entity_poly.entity_id
_entity_poly.type
_entity_poly.pdbx_seq_one_letter_code
_entity_poly.pdbx_strand_id
1 'polypeptide(L)'
;MATSLRRTTLTLPTAPVGPDNPLPALRPLDEVHRVDDHTRATLPADMARQVAYAPLRSVLPVRLRDGYGRDRAPAALDSIVLENDQLRATVLPGLGGRVHSLVHKPTGRELLYRNPVLQPADFALNGAWFSGGIEWNIGATGHTTLSCAPLHAARVPAPDAADGGAMVRLWEWERLRDLPFQVDLWLPADSAFLYVGVRIRNPHHLPAPVYWWSNIAVPRTSTPASSPPPTRPGTSATAAPSARCRSRSGTAPTAPIRCAAPIPPTTSTRCPTAPAAGSPRSTPTGAVSSRPRPICCAAASSSSGARAPADGGGRSG
;
A
#
# COMPACT_ATOMS: atom_id res chain seq x y z
N MET A 1 2.47 -1.95 26.67
CA MET A 1 1.11 -1.43 26.92
C MET A 1 0.16 -2.02 25.91
N ALA A 2 -1.10 -2.25 26.30
CA ALA A 2 -2.16 -2.63 25.35
C ALA A 2 -2.36 -1.53 24.29
N THR A 3 -2.82 -1.94 23.11
CA THR A 3 -3.10 -1.03 21.99
C THR A 3 -4.11 0.04 22.39
N SER A 4 -3.74 1.30 22.24
CA SER A 4 -4.67 2.42 22.40
C SER A 4 -5.16 2.90 21.03
N LEU A 5 -6.44 3.30 20.99
CA LEU A 5 -7.06 3.86 19.81
C LEU A 5 -7.81 5.14 20.18
N ARG A 6 -7.52 6.24 19.49
CA ARG A 6 -8.25 7.50 19.67
C ARG A 6 -8.49 8.23 18.36
N ARG A 7 -9.57 9.01 18.32
CA ARG A 7 -9.75 10.05 17.31
C ARG A 7 -8.92 11.28 17.69
N THR A 8 -8.43 11.98 16.70
CA THR A 8 -7.70 13.24 16.86
C THR A 8 -7.87 14.09 15.61
N THR A 9 -7.42 15.33 15.68
CA THR A 9 -7.30 16.22 14.53
C THR A 9 -5.83 16.41 14.19
N LEU A 10 -5.51 16.36 12.90
CA LEU A 10 -4.20 16.70 12.36
C LEU A 10 -4.32 18.01 11.57
N THR A 11 -3.57 19.03 11.96
CA THR A 11 -3.55 20.32 11.24
C THR A 11 -2.37 20.37 10.28
N LEU A 12 -2.62 20.58 8.99
CA LEU A 12 -1.59 20.71 7.94
C LEU A 12 -1.96 21.81 6.92
N PRO A 13 -0.97 22.47 6.29
CA PRO A 13 -1.22 23.26 5.10
C PRO A 13 -1.84 22.38 4.01
N THR A 14 -3.06 22.71 3.61
CA THR A 14 -3.89 21.88 2.75
C THR A 14 -4.44 22.71 1.60
N ALA A 15 -4.25 22.23 0.37
CA ALA A 15 -5.01 22.67 -0.79
C ALA A 15 -6.29 21.80 -0.87
N PRO A 16 -7.49 22.40 -0.84
CA PRO A 16 -8.73 21.64 -0.96
C PRO A 16 -8.77 20.82 -2.26
N VAL A 17 -9.35 19.62 -2.21
CA VAL A 17 -9.54 18.77 -3.40
C VAL A 17 -10.48 19.44 -4.43
N GLY A 18 -11.31 20.39 -3.97
CA GLY A 18 -12.29 21.06 -4.80
C GLY A 18 -13.53 20.19 -5.09
N PRO A 19 -14.51 20.73 -5.84
CA PRO A 19 -15.65 19.96 -6.31
C PRO A 19 -15.21 18.91 -7.33
N ASP A 20 -15.95 17.81 -7.39
CA ASP A 20 -15.79 16.82 -8.46
C ASP A 20 -16.22 17.43 -9.81
N ASN A 21 -15.60 16.97 -10.90
CA ASN A 21 -15.99 17.39 -12.25
C ASN A 21 -17.44 16.96 -12.53
N PRO A 22 -18.34 17.89 -12.94
CA PRO A 22 -19.72 17.55 -13.25
C PRO A 22 -19.86 16.77 -14.56
N LEU A 23 -18.84 16.79 -15.42
CA LEU A 23 -18.86 16.09 -16.71
C LEU A 23 -18.37 14.64 -16.56
N PRO A 24 -19.02 13.69 -17.25
CA PRO A 24 -18.54 12.31 -17.27
C PRO A 24 -17.18 12.18 -17.95
N ALA A 25 -16.34 11.26 -17.47
CA ALA A 25 -15.03 10.93 -18.03
C ALA A 25 -15.16 10.13 -19.33
N LEU A 26 -15.64 10.79 -20.40
CA LEU A 26 -15.87 10.17 -21.71
C LEU A 26 -14.58 9.97 -22.51
N ARG A 27 -13.50 10.68 -22.15
CA ARG A 27 -12.19 10.50 -22.77
C ARG A 27 -11.54 9.22 -22.25
N PRO A 28 -10.82 8.48 -23.11
CA PRO A 28 -9.96 7.39 -22.66
C PRO A 28 -8.93 7.89 -21.64
N LEU A 29 -8.47 7.00 -20.77
CA LEU A 29 -7.36 7.31 -19.88
C LEU A 29 -6.06 7.39 -20.69
N ASP A 30 -5.39 8.54 -20.61
CA ASP A 30 -4.15 8.81 -21.36
C ASP A 30 -2.98 7.94 -20.88
N GLU A 31 -2.89 7.68 -19.56
CA GLU A 31 -1.80 6.93 -18.95
C GLU A 31 -2.31 5.82 -18.02
N VAL A 32 -2.70 4.67 -18.59
CA VAL A 32 -2.88 3.45 -17.80
C VAL A 32 -1.60 2.64 -17.91
N HIS A 33 -0.96 2.36 -16.77
CA HIS A 33 0.15 1.40 -16.72
C HIS A 33 -0.33 0.05 -17.27
N ARG A 34 0.14 -0.28 -18.49
CA ARG A 34 -0.08 -1.55 -19.15
C ARG A 34 1.24 -2.28 -19.23
N VAL A 35 1.17 -3.59 -19.01
CA VAL A 35 2.29 -4.48 -19.32
C VAL A 35 2.32 -4.62 -20.83
N ASP A 36 3.42 -4.22 -21.46
CA ASP A 36 3.61 -4.34 -22.90
C ASP A 36 3.66 -5.81 -23.33
N ASP A 37 3.46 -6.06 -24.62
CA ASP A 37 3.36 -7.41 -25.17
C ASP A 37 4.64 -8.22 -25.00
N HIS A 38 5.80 -7.58 -25.06
CA HIS A 38 7.08 -8.24 -24.88
C HIS A 38 7.23 -8.73 -23.43
N THR A 39 7.00 -7.84 -22.46
CA THR A 39 6.99 -8.18 -21.04
C THR A 39 5.95 -9.25 -20.74
N ARG A 40 4.75 -9.13 -21.30
CA ARG A 40 3.67 -10.12 -21.12
C ARG A 40 4.03 -11.50 -21.64
N ALA A 41 4.75 -11.60 -22.76
CA ALA A 41 5.23 -12.86 -23.31
C ALA A 41 6.24 -13.58 -22.40
N THR A 42 6.93 -12.84 -21.51
CA THR A 42 7.86 -13.43 -20.54
C THR A 42 7.20 -13.91 -19.24
N LEU A 43 5.93 -13.54 -19.02
CA LEU A 43 5.20 -13.91 -17.80
C LEU A 43 4.71 -15.37 -17.86
N PRO A 44 4.57 -16.04 -16.70
CA PRO A 44 3.80 -17.27 -16.59
C PRO A 44 2.41 -17.12 -17.25
N ALA A 45 1.95 -18.18 -17.94
CA ALA A 45 0.76 -18.10 -18.78
C ALA A 45 -0.51 -17.67 -18.03
N ASP A 46 -0.65 -18.08 -16.78
CA ASP A 46 -1.74 -17.67 -15.90
C ASP A 46 -1.65 -16.17 -15.55
N MET A 47 -0.46 -15.66 -15.21
CA MET A 47 -0.23 -14.23 -14.99
C MET A 47 -0.50 -13.40 -16.24
N ALA A 48 0.02 -13.83 -17.40
CA ALA A 48 -0.20 -13.16 -18.68
C ALA A 48 -1.70 -13.05 -19.01
N ARG A 49 -2.47 -14.13 -18.76
CA ARG A 49 -3.92 -14.14 -18.91
C ARG A 49 -4.61 -13.17 -17.95
N GLN A 50 -4.22 -13.15 -16.67
CA GLN A 50 -4.85 -12.29 -15.65
C GLN A 50 -4.55 -10.80 -15.89
N VAL A 51 -3.32 -10.45 -16.26
CA VAL A 51 -2.94 -9.07 -16.60
C VAL A 51 -3.72 -8.54 -17.79
N ALA A 52 -4.04 -9.40 -18.76
CA ALA A 52 -4.83 -9.05 -19.93
C ALA A 52 -6.35 -9.08 -19.69
N TYR A 53 -6.80 -9.54 -18.52
CA TYR A 53 -8.22 -9.75 -18.24
C TYR A 53 -8.91 -8.41 -17.90
N ALA A 54 -9.77 -7.95 -18.82
CA ALA A 54 -10.61 -6.76 -18.66
C ALA A 54 -9.83 -5.51 -18.18
N PRO A 55 -8.81 -5.04 -18.95
CA PRO A 55 -8.04 -3.85 -18.59
C PRO A 55 -8.96 -2.63 -18.48
N LEU A 56 -8.61 -1.70 -17.57
CA LEU A 56 -9.37 -0.47 -17.41
C LEU A 56 -9.23 0.40 -18.68
N ARG A 57 -10.36 0.91 -19.17
CA ARG A 57 -10.44 1.77 -20.37
C ARG A 57 -10.95 3.18 -20.05
N SER A 58 -11.76 3.30 -19.00
CA SER A 58 -12.33 4.54 -18.50
C SER A 58 -12.46 4.42 -16.98
N VAL A 59 -12.49 5.56 -16.29
CA VAL A 59 -12.80 5.63 -14.86
C VAL A 59 -14.31 5.65 -14.55
N LEU A 60 -15.18 5.65 -15.55
CA LEU A 60 -16.62 5.55 -15.30
C LEU A 60 -16.94 4.27 -14.48
N PRO A 61 -17.84 4.35 -13.49
CA PRO A 61 -18.74 5.48 -13.17
C PRO A 61 -18.16 6.53 -12.21
N VAL A 62 -16.87 6.46 -11.87
CA VAL A 62 -16.21 7.43 -10.98
C VAL A 62 -16.05 8.78 -11.69
N ARG A 63 -16.27 9.87 -10.94
CA ARG A 63 -16.06 11.24 -11.41
C ARG A 63 -14.58 11.61 -11.38
N LEU A 64 -14.17 12.47 -12.32
CA LEU A 64 -12.87 13.13 -12.25
C LEU A 64 -12.84 14.08 -11.06
N ARG A 65 -11.67 14.17 -10.43
CA ARG A 65 -11.38 15.04 -9.30
C ARG A 65 -10.20 15.90 -9.68
N ASP A 66 -10.50 16.96 -10.42
CA ASP A 66 -9.57 17.91 -11.04
C ASP A 66 -9.81 19.35 -10.56
N GLY A 67 -10.73 19.57 -9.62
CA GLY A 67 -11.07 20.89 -9.07
C GLY A 67 -10.09 21.44 -8.02
N TYR A 68 -8.97 20.78 -7.77
CA TYR A 68 -8.03 21.18 -6.73
C TYR A 68 -7.15 22.36 -7.15
N GLY A 69 -6.98 23.30 -6.23
CA GLY A 69 -6.11 24.47 -6.42
C GLY A 69 -4.66 24.23 -5.97
N ARG A 70 -3.90 25.32 -5.90
CA ARG A 70 -2.53 25.35 -5.35
C ARG A 70 -2.41 26.18 -4.07
N ASP A 71 -3.43 26.97 -3.74
CA ASP A 71 -3.47 27.75 -2.52
C ASP A 71 -3.64 26.83 -1.31
N ARG A 72 -2.75 26.98 -0.34
CA ARG A 72 -2.75 26.16 0.89
C ARG A 72 -3.07 27.04 2.08
N ALA A 73 -3.97 26.56 2.91
CA ALA A 73 -4.25 27.13 4.22
C ALA A 73 -4.17 26.04 5.28
N PRO A 74 -3.87 26.37 6.55
CA PRO A 74 -4.00 25.41 7.64
C PRO A 74 -5.42 24.83 7.66
N ALA A 75 -5.53 23.50 7.58
CA ALA A 75 -6.81 22.81 7.65
C ALA A 75 -6.73 21.67 8.67
N ALA A 76 -7.82 21.48 9.41
CA ALA A 76 -8.02 20.39 10.35
C ALA A 76 -8.47 19.12 9.60
N LEU A 77 -7.74 18.02 9.77
CA LEU A 77 -8.04 16.72 9.16
C LEU A 77 -8.42 15.71 10.25
N ASP A 78 -9.59 15.11 10.11
CA ASP A 78 -10.02 14.02 10.98
C ASP A 78 -9.06 12.83 10.85
N SER A 79 -8.54 12.41 11.99
CA SER A 79 -7.47 11.41 12.07
C SER A 79 -7.77 10.39 13.16
N ILE A 80 -7.22 9.19 12.98
CA ILE A 80 -7.26 8.12 13.97
C ILE A 80 -5.81 7.79 14.34
N VAL A 81 -5.51 7.76 15.63
CA VAL A 81 -4.22 7.31 16.15
C VAL A 81 -4.37 5.93 16.77
N LEU A 82 -3.53 5.01 16.31
CA LEU A 82 -3.35 3.67 16.84
C LEU A 82 -1.92 3.57 17.39
N GLU A 83 -1.73 3.27 18.67
CA GLU A 83 -0.39 3.16 19.25
C GLU A 83 -0.26 2.10 20.35
N ASN A 84 0.95 1.55 20.48
CA ASN A 84 1.42 0.75 21.60
C ASN A 84 2.72 1.38 22.14
N ASP A 85 3.59 0.65 22.84
CA ASP A 85 4.86 1.20 23.35
C ASP A 85 5.93 1.37 22.26
N GLN A 86 5.81 0.65 21.15
CA GLN A 86 6.82 0.60 20.09
C GLN A 86 6.50 1.54 18.92
N LEU A 87 5.23 1.66 18.55
CA LEU A 87 4.77 2.34 17.35
C LEU A 87 3.58 3.26 17.61
N ARG A 88 3.51 4.35 16.85
CA ARG A 88 2.33 5.20 16.71
C ARG A 88 2.01 5.43 15.24
N ALA A 89 0.86 4.94 14.80
CA ALA A 89 0.34 5.15 13.45
C ALA A 89 -0.74 6.25 13.47
N THR A 90 -0.68 7.16 12.51
CA THR A 90 -1.73 8.17 12.26
C THR A 90 -2.41 7.85 10.93
N VAL A 91 -3.70 7.60 10.97
CA VAL A 91 -4.54 7.22 9.83
C VAL A 91 -5.45 8.39 9.46
N LEU A 92 -5.65 8.62 8.17
CA LEU A 92 -6.55 9.64 7.62
C LEU A 92 -7.75 8.97 6.93
N PRO A 93 -8.85 8.67 7.65
CA PRO A 93 -10.03 8.03 7.05
C PRO A 93 -10.63 8.83 5.90
N GLY A 94 -10.62 10.16 5.99
CA GLY A 94 -11.14 11.06 4.95
C GLY A 94 -10.32 11.09 3.65
N LEU A 95 -9.14 10.46 3.64
CA LEU A 95 -8.16 10.55 2.55
C LEU A 95 -7.64 9.15 2.20
N GLY A 96 -8.54 8.30 1.72
CA GLY A 96 -8.26 6.94 1.29
C GLY A 96 -7.88 6.00 2.44
N GLY A 97 -8.15 6.37 3.69
CA GLY A 97 -7.70 5.59 4.85
C GLY A 97 -6.18 5.51 4.98
N ARG A 98 -5.47 6.49 4.43
CA ARG A 98 -4.01 6.49 4.33
C ARG A 98 -3.35 6.51 5.70
N VAL A 99 -2.32 5.69 5.89
CA VAL A 99 -1.42 5.82 7.05
C VAL A 99 -0.47 6.95 6.77
N HIS A 100 -0.76 8.14 7.28
CA HIS A 100 0.01 9.36 7.03
C HIS A 100 1.37 9.37 7.75
N SER A 101 1.45 8.76 8.93
CA SER A 101 2.64 8.75 9.77
C SER A 101 2.75 7.41 10.51
N LEU A 102 3.97 6.90 10.65
CA LEU A 102 4.29 5.72 11.46
C LEU A 102 5.58 5.97 12.22
N VAL A 103 5.45 6.36 13.50
CA VAL A 103 6.58 6.72 14.35
C VAL A 103 7.01 5.51 15.17
N HIS A 104 8.31 5.19 15.14
CA HIS A 104 8.95 4.30 16.10
C HIS A 104 9.23 5.07 17.39
N LYS A 105 8.46 4.79 18.45
CA LYS A 105 8.46 5.53 19.71
C LYS A 105 9.79 5.46 20.45
N PRO A 106 10.49 4.30 20.57
CA PRO A 106 11.76 4.24 21.29
C PRO A 106 12.85 5.15 20.71
N THR A 107 12.85 5.37 19.40
CA THR A 107 13.85 6.23 18.73
C THR A 107 13.31 7.60 18.32
N GLY A 108 12.01 7.84 18.48
CA GLY A 108 11.31 9.03 17.98
C GLY A 108 11.30 9.17 16.44
N ARG A 109 11.73 8.14 15.69
CA ARG A 109 11.95 8.23 14.24
C ARG A 109 10.64 8.04 13.47
N GLU A 110 10.38 8.93 12.52
CA GLU A 110 9.37 8.72 11.48
C GLU A 110 9.87 7.69 10.45
N LEU A 111 9.06 6.66 10.20
CA LEU A 111 9.41 5.56 9.29
C LEU A 111 8.93 5.81 7.86
N LEU A 112 7.96 6.70 7.66
CA LEU A 112 7.37 7.02 6.36
C LEU A 112 7.83 8.38 5.84
N TYR A 113 7.71 8.61 4.54
CA TYR A 113 7.71 9.98 4.04
C TYR A 113 6.40 10.63 4.46
N ARG A 114 6.45 11.38 5.56
CA ARG A 114 5.34 12.18 6.05
C ARG A 114 5.35 13.52 5.34
N ASN A 115 4.54 13.64 4.28
CA ASN A 115 4.44 14.88 3.52
C ASN A 115 3.95 16.03 4.43
N PRO A 116 4.71 17.15 4.55
CA PRO A 116 4.36 18.25 5.44
C PRO A 116 3.16 19.07 4.95
N VAL A 117 2.68 18.82 3.72
CA VAL A 117 1.51 19.47 3.13
C VAL A 117 0.55 18.44 2.55
N LEU A 118 -0.73 18.79 2.47
CA LEU A 118 -1.69 18.07 1.64
C LEU A 118 -1.95 18.91 0.39
N GLN A 119 -1.35 18.49 -0.73
CA GLN A 119 -1.57 19.15 -2.02
C GLN A 119 -1.86 18.08 -3.08
N PRO A 120 -3.11 17.98 -3.55
CA PRO A 120 -3.44 17.06 -4.62
C PRO A 120 -2.71 17.41 -5.92
N ALA A 121 -2.43 16.40 -6.73
CA ALA A 121 -1.83 16.46 -8.04
C ALA A 121 -2.41 15.35 -8.92
N ASP A 122 -2.27 15.50 -10.24
CA ASP A 122 -2.88 14.65 -11.25
C ASP A 122 -2.12 13.33 -11.38
N PHE A 123 -2.43 12.38 -10.49
CA PHE A 123 -1.70 11.11 -10.40
C PHE A 123 -2.57 9.91 -10.01
N ALA A 124 -3.75 10.13 -9.43
CA ALA A 124 -4.75 9.09 -9.23
C ALA A 124 -5.45 8.79 -10.55
N LEU A 125 -6.08 7.61 -10.65
CA LEU A 125 -6.88 7.25 -11.82
C LEU A 125 -7.97 8.29 -12.15
N ASN A 126 -8.54 8.97 -11.14
CA ASN A 126 -9.49 10.06 -11.31
C ASN A 126 -8.88 11.46 -11.12
N GLY A 127 -7.56 11.58 -11.17
CA GLY A 127 -6.83 12.82 -11.02
C GLY A 127 -6.27 13.03 -9.61
N ALA A 128 -7.11 13.34 -8.63
CA ALA A 128 -6.65 13.78 -7.30
C ALA A 128 -5.86 12.72 -6.50
N TRP A 129 -4.55 12.96 -6.36
CA TRP A 129 -3.64 12.19 -5.50
C TRP A 129 -2.69 13.10 -4.72
N PHE A 130 -2.25 12.71 -3.53
CA PHE A 130 -1.19 13.41 -2.79
C PHE A 130 -0.08 12.43 -2.41
N SER A 131 1.12 12.92 -2.11
CA SER A 131 2.26 12.05 -1.77
C SER A 131 2.39 11.76 -0.27
N GLY A 132 3.13 10.70 0.06
CA GLY A 132 3.48 10.32 1.42
C GLY A 132 2.62 9.21 2.02
N GLY A 133 3.12 8.63 3.12
CA GLY A 133 2.40 7.61 3.88
C GLY A 133 2.29 6.23 3.21
N ILE A 134 1.30 5.46 3.64
CA ILE A 134 0.91 4.16 3.06
C ILE A 134 -0.46 4.26 2.43
N GLU A 135 -0.52 4.04 1.12
CA GLU A 135 -1.74 4.06 0.32
C GLU A 135 -2.19 2.65 -0.08
N TRP A 136 -3.51 2.46 -0.10
CA TRP A 136 -4.17 1.21 -0.43
C TRP A 136 -4.76 1.28 -1.83
N ASN A 137 -4.06 0.73 -2.83
CA ASN A 137 -4.51 0.79 -4.21
C ASN A 137 -5.31 -0.46 -4.57
N ILE A 138 -6.58 -0.25 -4.95
CA ILE A 138 -7.50 -1.29 -5.40
C ILE A 138 -8.16 -0.89 -6.73
N GLY A 139 -8.55 -1.90 -7.50
CA GLY A 139 -9.49 -1.80 -8.62
C GLY A 139 -8.80 -1.99 -9.96
N ALA A 140 -7.91 -1.07 -10.30
CA ALA A 140 -7.13 -1.13 -11.53
C ALA A 140 -5.68 -0.70 -11.29
N THR A 141 -4.80 -1.04 -12.23
CA THR A 141 -3.38 -0.68 -12.18
C THR A 141 -3.22 0.84 -12.13
N GLY A 142 -2.61 1.34 -11.07
CA GLY A 142 -2.39 2.77 -10.84
C GLY A 142 -2.80 3.18 -9.43
N HIS A 143 -2.70 4.48 -9.15
CA HIS A 143 -3.16 5.05 -7.90
C HIS A 143 -4.69 5.08 -7.86
N THR A 144 -5.29 4.56 -6.80
CA THR A 144 -6.74 4.35 -6.71
C THR A 144 -7.54 5.65 -6.82
N THR A 145 -8.78 5.55 -7.29
CA THR A 145 -9.73 6.69 -7.31
C THR A 145 -10.13 7.16 -5.92
N LEU A 146 -9.78 6.38 -4.88
CA LEU A 146 -10.08 6.65 -3.49
C LEU A 146 -8.96 7.40 -2.75
N SER A 147 -7.84 7.75 -3.41
CA SER A 147 -6.68 8.36 -2.74
C SER A 147 -7.03 9.64 -1.97
N CYS A 148 -7.97 10.44 -2.48
CA CYS A 148 -8.49 11.63 -1.82
C CYS A 148 -9.97 11.52 -1.40
N ALA A 149 -10.52 10.30 -1.26
CA ALA A 149 -11.92 10.06 -0.90
C ALA A 149 -12.05 9.51 0.53
N PRO A 150 -13.15 9.76 1.23
CA PRO A 150 -13.36 9.16 2.54
C PRO A 150 -13.57 7.65 2.42
N LEU A 151 -13.05 6.91 3.39
CA LEU A 151 -13.46 5.54 3.69
C LEU A 151 -14.28 5.52 4.98
N HIS A 152 -15.14 4.52 5.12
CA HIS A 152 -15.72 4.21 6.42
C HIS A 152 -14.65 3.69 7.37
N ALA A 153 -14.78 4.01 8.66
CA ALA A 153 -13.83 3.60 9.69
C ALA A 153 -14.54 3.18 10.99
N ALA A 154 -14.10 2.08 11.61
CA ALA A 154 -14.64 1.58 12.87
C ALA A 154 -13.55 0.97 13.75
N ARG A 155 -13.75 1.08 15.07
CA ARG A 155 -13.01 0.29 16.06
C ARG A 155 -13.64 -1.09 16.13
N VAL A 156 -12.85 -2.14 15.96
CA VAL A 156 -13.30 -3.53 16.08
C VAL A 156 -12.28 -4.36 16.88
N PRO A 157 -12.66 -5.51 17.48
CA PRO A 157 -11.72 -6.36 18.20
C PRO A 157 -10.59 -6.88 17.29
N ALA A 158 -9.35 -6.87 17.79
CA ALA A 158 -8.21 -7.46 17.07
C ALA A 158 -8.17 -8.99 17.21
N PRO A 159 -7.63 -9.75 16.23
CA PRO A 159 -7.65 -11.21 16.25
C PRO A 159 -6.95 -11.87 17.45
N ASP A 160 -5.89 -11.23 17.97
CA ASP A 160 -5.04 -11.75 19.04
C ASP A 160 -5.28 -11.04 20.39
N ALA A 161 -6.44 -10.40 20.55
CA ALA A 161 -6.77 -9.63 21.74
C ALA A 161 -7.23 -10.53 22.89
N ALA A 162 -6.30 -11.03 23.71
CA ALA A 162 -6.65 -11.65 25.00
C ALA A 162 -7.31 -10.62 25.96
N ASP A 163 -6.92 -9.33 25.87
CA ASP A 163 -7.28 -8.28 26.84
C ASP A 163 -7.94 -7.03 26.19
N GLY A 164 -8.79 -7.20 25.18
CA GLY A 164 -9.53 -6.06 24.60
C GLY A 164 -8.71 -5.16 23.66
N GLY A 165 -7.61 -5.67 23.10
CA GLY A 165 -6.90 -5.07 21.98
C GLY A 165 -7.84 -4.76 20.80
N ALA A 166 -7.67 -3.57 20.22
CA ALA A 166 -8.54 -3.07 19.17
C ALA A 166 -7.77 -2.83 17.86
N MET A 167 -8.48 -2.98 16.75
CA MET A 167 -8.01 -2.65 15.42
C MET A 167 -8.89 -1.56 14.80
N VAL A 168 -8.32 -0.81 13.86
CA VAL A 168 -9.07 0.07 12.98
C VAL A 168 -9.44 -0.71 11.75
N ARG A 169 -10.73 -0.86 11.48
CA ARG A 169 -11.24 -1.36 10.22
C ARG A 169 -11.60 -0.18 9.33
N LEU A 170 -11.04 -0.16 8.14
CA LEU A 170 -11.37 0.75 7.04
C LEU A 170 -12.07 -0.04 5.95
N TRP A 171 -13.11 0.51 5.32
CA TRP A 171 -13.78 -0.15 4.20
C TRP A 171 -14.50 0.83 3.29
N GLU A 172 -14.68 0.43 2.04
CA GLU A 172 -15.45 1.17 1.03
C GLU A 172 -15.83 0.24 -0.13
N TRP A 173 -16.79 0.68 -0.95
CA TRP A 173 -17.13 0.07 -2.23
C TRP A 173 -16.32 0.70 -3.37
N GLU A 174 -15.39 -0.08 -3.94
CA GLU A 174 -14.59 0.33 -5.09
C GLU A 174 -15.46 0.24 -6.36
N ARG A 175 -15.73 1.39 -6.98
CA ARG A 175 -16.74 1.52 -8.05
C ARG A 175 -16.24 1.16 -9.44
N LEU A 176 -14.93 1.14 -9.68
CA LEU A 176 -14.38 0.77 -10.99
C LEU A 176 -14.59 -0.71 -11.30
N ARG A 177 -14.44 -1.57 -10.28
CA ARG A 177 -14.61 -3.03 -10.38
C ARG A 177 -15.84 -3.54 -9.67
N ASP A 178 -16.59 -2.66 -9.02
CA ASP A 178 -17.80 -2.98 -8.27
C ASP A 178 -17.54 -3.99 -7.14
N LEU A 179 -16.51 -3.71 -6.33
CA LEU A 179 -16.02 -4.62 -5.29
C LEU A 179 -15.88 -3.93 -3.93
N PRO A 180 -16.44 -4.50 -2.85
CA PRO A 180 -16.11 -4.07 -1.50
C PRO A 180 -14.69 -4.49 -1.12
N PHE A 181 -13.98 -3.59 -0.45
CA PHE A 181 -12.71 -3.90 0.19
C PHE A 181 -12.64 -3.40 1.63
N GLN A 182 -11.71 -4.01 2.35
CA GLN A 182 -11.49 -3.75 3.76
C GLN A 182 -9.98 -3.78 4.05
N VAL A 183 -9.55 -2.86 4.90
CA VAL A 183 -8.20 -2.82 5.48
C VAL A 183 -8.32 -2.75 6.99
N ASP A 184 -7.83 -3.78 7.68
CA ASP A 184 -7.75 -3.85 9.14
C ASP A 184 -6.32 -3.51 9.59
N LEU A 185 -6.18 -2.58 10.53
CA LEU A 185 -4.90 -2.11 11.07
C LEU A 185 -4.83 -2.35 12.58
N TRP A 186 -3.82 -3.08 13.06
CA TRP A 186 -3.63 -3.32 14.50
C TRP A 186 -2.16 -3.37 14.93
N LEU A 187 -1.94 -3.10 16.21
CA LEU A 187 -0.63 -3.07 16.85
C LEU A 187 -0.65 -3.93 18.13
N PRO A 188 -0.27 -5.21 18.09
CA PRO A 188 -0.13 -6.03 19.31
C PRO A 188 0.78 -5.37 20.35
N ALA A 189 0.53 -5.56 21.65
CA ALA A 189 1.14 -4.79 22.74
C ALA A 189 2.67 -4.66 22.67
N ASP A 190 3.37 -5.76 22.38
CA ASP A 190 4.84 -5.83 22.35
C ASP A 190 5.43 -5.89 20.94
N SER A 191 4.63 -5.55 19.92
CA SER A 191 5.08 -5.63 18.54
C SER A 191 5.60 -4.29 18.01
N ALA A 192 6.77 -4.34 17.39
CA ALA A 192 7.34 -3.25 16.60
C ALA A 192 6.85 -3.26 15.13
N PHE A 193 5.73 -3.95 14.84
CA PHE A 193 5.14 -4.02 13.50
C PHE A 193 3.69 -3.53 13.49
N LEU A 194 3.34 -2.74 12.47
CA LEU A 194 1.96 -2.48 12.10
C LEU A 194 1.45 -3.67 11.29
N TYR A 195 0.44 -4.37 11.81
CA TYR A 195 -0.21 -5.46 11.10
C TYR A 195 -1.32 -4.91 10.23
N VAL A 196 -1.40 -5.46 9.02
CA VAL A 196 -2.37 -5.06 8.00
C VAL A 196 -3.09 -6.30 7.48
N GLY A 197 -4.42 -6.30 7.58
CA GLY A 197 -5.29 -7.34 7.07
C GLY A 197 -6.13 -6.80 5.94
N VAL A 198 -5.85 -7.22 4.70
CA VAL A 198 -6.61 -6.79 3.53
C VAL A 198 -7.62 -7.86 3.16
N ARG A 199 -8.85 -7.45 2.83
CA ARG A 199 -9.89 -8.34 2.33
C ARG A 199 -10.65 -7.69 1.19
N ILE A 200 -10.71 -8.38 0.06
CA ILE A 200 -11.56 -8.04 -1.08
C ILE A 200 -12.54 -9.19 -1.23
N ARG A 201 -13.83 -8.90 -1.36
CA ARG A 201 -14.87 -9.91 -1.58
C ARG A 201 -15.55 -9.62 -2.90
N ASN A 202 -15.68 -10.63 -3.75
CA ASN A 202 -16.51 -10.55 -4.93
C ASN A 202 -17.92 -11.06 -4.57
N PRO A 203 -18.93 -10.19 -4.46
CA PRO A 203 -20.31 -10.61 -4.19
C PRO A 203 -21.02 -11.13 -5.45
N HIS A 204 -20.40 -10.99 -6.62
CA HIS A 204 -21.02 -11.30 -7.91
C HIS A 204 -20.83 -12.77 -8.30
N HIS A 205 -21.72 -13.24 -9.17
CA HIS A 205 -21.66 -14.60 -9.72
C HIS A 205 -20.60 -14.76 -10.81
N LEU A 206 -20.09 -13.66 -11.38
CA LEU A 206 -19.03 -13.65 -12.38
C LEU A 206 -17.68 -13.28 -11.76
N PRO A 207 -16.56 -13.78 -12.31
CA PRO A 207 -15.24 -13.29 -11.95
C PRO A 207 -15.11 -11.78 -12.19
N ALA A 208 -14.51 -11.08 -11.23
CA ALA A 208 -14.18 -9.67 -11.35
C ALA A 208 -12.64 -9.50 -11.42
N PRO A 209 -12.11 -8.65 -12.32
CA PRO A 209 -10.69 -8.32 -12.33
C PRO A 209 -10.33 -7.52 -11.06
N VAL A 210 -9.22 -7.87 -10.42
CA VAL A 210 -8.74 -7.21 -9.21
C VAL A 210 -7.27 -6.84 -9.38
N TYR A 211 -6.94 -5.60 -9.04
CA TYR A 211 -5.59 -5.14 -8.79
C TYR A 211 -5.48 -4.74 -7.32
N TRP A 212 -4.36 -5.09 -6.68
CA TRP A 212 -4.01 -4.61 -5.35
C TRP A 212 -2.54 -4.20 -5.28
N TRP A 213 -2.28 -3.03 -4.71
CA TRP A 213 -0.92 -2.58 -4.40
C TRP A 213 -0.90 -1.71 -3.14
N SER A 214 -0.09 -2.11 -2.15
CA SER A 214 0.21 -1.29 -0.98
C SER A 214 1.42 -0.41 -1.29
N ASN A 215 1.19 0.88 -1.49
CA ASN A 215 2.24 1.84 -1.82
C ASN A 215 2.78 2.49 -0.56
N ILE A 216 4.09 2.38 -0.30
CA ILE A 216 4.74 2.96 0.88
C ILE A 216 5.76 3.99 0.42
N ALA A 217 5.54 5.25 0.79
CA ALA A 217 6.51 6.31 0.55
C ALA A 217 7.52 6.37 1.71
N VAL A 218 8.81 6.37 1.39
CA VAL A 218 9.91 6.55 2.35
C VAL A 218 10.79 7.72 1.93
N PRO A 219 11.41 8.46 2.87
CA PRO A 219 12.33 9.52 2.52
C PRO A 219 13.52 8.95 1.74
N ARG A 220 13.87 9.59 0.62
CA ARG A 220 15.09 9.25 -0.12
C ARG A 220 16.27 9.96 0.51
N THR A 221 17.23 9.21 1.04
CA THR A 221 18.53 9.76 1.46
C THR A 221 19.48 9.86 0.27
N SER A 222 20.38 10.85 0.26
CA SER A 222 21.45 10.98 -0.75
C SER A 222 22.50 9.86 -0.64
N THR A 223 22.59 9.22 0.53
CA THR A 223 23.40 8.03 0.79
C THR A 223 22.55 6.78 0.58
N PRO A 224 22.99 5.76 -0.19
CA PRO A 224 22.22 4.55 -0.40
C PRO A 224 22.26 3.69 0.87
N ALA A 225 21.33 3.93 1.80
CA ALA A 225 21.08 3.01 2.91
C ALA A 225 19.96 2.04 2.47
N SER A 226 20.36 0.79 2.27
CA SER A 226 19.56 -0.39 1.90
C SER A 226 18.84 -0.31 0.54
N SER A 227 19.57 -0.61 -0.52
CA SER A 227 18.96 -1.31 -1.65
C SER A 227 18.40 -2.65 -1.15
N PRO A 228 17.23 -3.12 -1.62
CA PRO A 228 16.91 -4.54 -1.55
C PRO A 228 18.07 -5.33 -2.22
N PRO A 229 18.37 -6.57 -1.80
CA PRO A 229 19.38 -7.36 -2.49
C PRO A 229 19.03 -7.38 -3.98
N PRO A 230 20.01 -7.25 -4.89
CA PRO A 230 19.73 -7.24 -6.32
C PRO A 230 19.13 -8.58 -6.71
N THR A 231 17.81 -8.66 -6.79
CA THR A 231 17.14 -9.72 -7.52
C THR A 231 17.25 -9.35 -8.99
N ARG A 232 17.88 -10.23 -9.77
CA ARG A 232 17.88 -10.18 -11.24
C ARG A 232 16.51 -9.71 -11.75
N PRO A 233 16.43 -8.73 -12.67
CA PRO A 233 15.19 -8.52 -13.41
C PRO A 233 14.95 -9.82 -14.18
N GLY A 234 13.89 -10.54 -13.85
CA GLY A 234 13.59 -11.84 -14.45
C GLY A 234 14.15 -13.05 -13.69
N THR A 235 13.61 -13.30 -12.50
CA THR A 235 13.27 -14.67 -12.07
C THR A 235 11.98 -14.58 -11.27
N SER A 236 10.86 -14.71 -11.98
CA SER A 236 9.57 -15.04 -11.39
C SER A 236 9.73 -16.32 -10.56
N ALA A 237 9.40 -16.25 -9.26
CA ALA A 237 9.26 -17.44 -8.46
C ALA A 237 8.21 -18.35 -9.12
N THR A 238 8.64 -19.53 -9.55
CA THR A 238 7.81 -20.55 -10.17
C THR A 238 6.58 -20.81 -9.31
N ALA A 239 5.39 -20.57 -9.86
CA ALA A 239 4.14 -20.96 -9.24
C ALA A 239 4.09 -22.49 -9.16
N ALA A 240 4.00 -23.03 -7.94
CA ALA A 240 3.68 -24.43 -7.71
C ALA A 240 2.20 -24.70 -8.07
N PRO A 241 1.84 -25.91 -8.54
CA PRO A 241 0.60 -26.16 -9.26
C PRO A 241 -0.66 -25.98 -8.42
N SER A 242 -1.70 -25.50 -9.09
CA SER A 242 -3.05 -25.26 -8.58
C SER A 242 -3.64 -26.51 -7.90
N ALA A 243 -3.90 -26.43 -6.59
CA ALA A 243 -4.83 -27.33 -5.94
C ALA A 243 -6.26 -26.90 -6.32
N ARG A 244 -6.98 -27.76 -7.07
CA ARG A 244 -8.44 -27.66 -7.24
C ARG A 244 -9.09 -27.68 -5.86
N CYS A 245 -9.74 -26.59 -5.45
CA CYS A 245 -10.60 -26.60 -4.28
C CYS A 245 -12.07 -26.71 -4.74
N ARG A 246 -12.65 -27.91 -4.55
CA ARG A 246 -14.10 -28.09 -4.56
C ARG A 246 -14.70 -27.30 -3.40
N SER A 247 -15.88 -26.73 -3.62
CA SER A 247 -16.65 -26.02 -2.60
C SER A 247 -16.86 -26.90 -1.36
N ARG A 248 -16.35 -26.44 -0.23
CA ARG A 248 -16.88 -26.80 1.09
C ARG A 248 -17.21 -25.52 1.82
N SER A 249 -18.50 -25.37 2.12
CA SER A 249 -19.05 -24.43 3.09
C SER A 249 -18.36 -24.65 4.45
N GLY A 250 -17.60 -23.67 4.90
CA GLY A 250 -16.93 -23.72 6.20
C GLY A 250 -16.09 -22.47 6.46
N THR A 251 -16.45 -21.74 7.51
CA THR A 251 -15.73 -20.62 8.11
C THR A 251 -14.32 -21.03 8.53
N ALA A 252 -13.29 -20.46 7.89
CA ALA A 252 -11.90 -20.53 8.34
C ALA A 252 -11.25 -19.12 8.30
N PRO A 253 -10.40 -18.75 9.28
CA PRO A 253 -9.88 -17.40 9.42
C PRO A 253 -8.78 -17.08 8.39
N THR A 254 -8.78 -15.82 7.93
CA THR A 254 -7.80 -15.28 6.97
C THR A 254 -6.46 -15.04 7.69
N ALA A 255 -5.34 -15.55 7.15
CA ALA A 255 -4.01 -15.30 7.71
C ALA A 255 -3.54 -13.85 7.43
N PRO A 256 -2.86 -13.17 8.39
CA PRO A 256 -2.41 -11.80 8.22
C PRO A 256 -1.19 -11.67 7.30
N ILE A 257 -1.14 -10.62 6.48
CA ILE A 257 0.06 -10.22 5.73
C ILE A 257 0.97 -9.46 6.69
N ARG A 258 2.19 -9.98 6.92
CA ARG A 258 3.21 -9.30 7.74
C ARG A 258 4.04 -8.37 6.86
N CYS A 259 3.92 -7.06 7.04
CA CYS A 259 4.82 -6.09 6.43
C CYS A 259 5.94 -5.77 7.43
N ALA A 260 7.18 -6.12 7.08
CA ALA A 260 8.37 -5.76 7.86
C ALA A 260 9.21 -4.76 7.06
N ALA A 261 9.46 -3.57 7.61
CA ALA A 261 10.56 -2.72 7.18
C ALA A 261 11.82 -3.15 7.97
N PRO A 262 12.91 -3.58 7.33
CA PRO A 262 14.11 -3.96 8.07
C PRO A 262 14.76 -2.74 8.73
N ILE A 263 15.05 -2.84 10.02
CA ILE A 263 15.94 -1.94 10.76
C ILE A 263 17.37 -2.47 10.54
N PRO A 264 18.32 -1.72 9.98
CA PRO A 264 19.69 -2.20 9.86
C PRO A 264 20.34 -2.32 11.25
N PRO A 265 21.06 -3.41 11.56
CA PRO A 265 21.79 -3.53 12.80
C PRO A 265 22.98 -2.56 12.82
N THR A 266 23.17 -1.90 13.96
CA THR A 266 24.40 -1.15 14.27
C THR A 266 25.58 -2.11 14.31
N THR A 267 26.60 -1.81 13.51
CA THR A 267 27.87 -2.54 13.42
C THR A 267 28.59 -2.61 14.76
N SER A 268 28.88 -3.82 15.24
CA SER A 268 30.02 -4.06 16.15
C SER A 268 30.95 -5.09 15.52
N THR A 269 32.15 -4.65 15.23
CA THR A 269 33.27 -5.37 14.65
C THR A 269 33.72 -6.52 15.56
N ARG A 270 33.83 -7.75 15.02
CA ARG A 270 34.95 -8.69 15.24
C ARG A 270 34.85 -9.91 14.31
N CYS A 271 36.01 -10.32 13.80
CA CYS A 271 36.27 -11.41 12.86
C CYS A 271 37.06 -12.53 13.61
N PRO A 272 37.45 -13.67 13.01
CA PRO A 272 36.68 -14.91 12.89
C PRO A 272 37.41 -16.14 13.48
N THR A 273 36.71 -17.25 13.70
CA THR A 273 37.30 -18.62 13.65
C THR A 273 36.26 -19.66 13.20
N ALA A 274 36.72 -20.62 12.42
CA ALA A 274 36.03 -21.81 11.88
C ALA A 274 36.94 -23.04 12.17
N PRO A 275 36.64 -24.27 11.71
CA PRO A 275 35.40 -25.09 11.72
C PRO A 275 35.66 -26.49 12.33
N ALA A 276 34.64 -27.34 12.52
CA ALA A 276 34.82 -28.80 12.49
C ALA A 276 33.51 -29.59 12.23
N ALA A 277 33.69 -30.74 11.58
CA ALA A 277 32.72 -31.59 10.90
C ALA A 277 31.99 -32.62 11.80
N GLY A 278 30.91 -33.21 11.29
CA GLY A 278 30.32 -34.47 11.80
C GLY A 278 28.91 -34.77 11.27
N SER A 279 28.81 -35.76 10.37
CA SER A 279 27.60 -36.45 9.87
C SER A 279 27.75 -37.96 10.24
N PRO A 280 26.78 -38.91 10.06
CA PRO A 280 25.38 -38.82 9.60
C PRO A 280 24.36 -39.79 10.33
N ARG A 281 23.10 -39.82 9.81
CA ARG A 281 21.97 -40.80 10.01
C ARG A 281 21.17 -40.64 11.32
N SER A 282 19.84 -40.74 11.39
CA SER A 282 18.79 -41.37 10.55
C SER A 282 17.42 -40.66 10.72
N THR A 283 16.56 -40.73 9.69
CA THR A 283 15.13 -40.37 9.70
C THR A 283 14.28 -41.48 10.36
N PRO A 284 13.09 -41.17 10.93
CA PRO A 284 11.88 -41.20 10.11
C PRO A 284 10.83 -40.09 10.41
N THR A 285 10.15 -39.69 9.33
CA THR A 285 8.75 -39.21 9.20
C THR A 285 8.10 -38.30 10.25
N GLY A 286 7.61 -37.15 9.77
CA GLY A 286 6.24 -36.71 10.08
C GLY A 286 6.05 -35.37 10.80
N ALA A 287 6.42 -34.24 10.18
CA ALA A 287 5.77 -32.93 10.42
C ALA A 287 6.24 -31.91 9.36
N VAL A 288 5.43 -31.65 8.32
CA VAL A 288 5.68 -30.52 7.42
C VAL A 288 5.17 -29.25 8.09
N SER A 289 6.08 -28.60 8.81
CA SER A 289 5.95 -27.20 9.23
C SER A 289 6.09 -26.31 7.99
N SER A 290 4.97 -25.79 7.47
CA SER A 290 4.98 -24.75 6.44
C SER A 290 5.21 -23.39 7.09
N ARG A 291 6.48 -23.01 7.24
CA ARG A 291 6.85 -21.61 7.54
C ARG A 291 6.46 -20.72 6.35
N PRO A 292 5.68 -19.65 6.54
CA PRO A 292 5.38 -18.71 5.46
C PRO A 292 6.66 -17.93 5.07
N ARG A 293 6.96 -17.88 3.78
CA ARG A 293 8.06 -17.10 3.20
C ARG A 293 7.58 -15.66 2.91
N PRO A 294 8.40 -14.63 3.16
CA PRO A 294 8.02 -13.24 2.91
C PRO A 294 7.88 -12.96 1.40
N ILE A 295 6.84 -12.19 1.05
CA ILE A 295 6.61 -11.66 -0.31
C ILE A 295 7.34 -10.32 -0.41
N CYS A 296 8.19 -10.16 -1.41
CA CYS A 296 8.97 -8.94 -1.66
C CYS A 296 8.09 -7.90 -2.38
N CYS A 297 8.00 -6.68 -1.84
CA CYS A 297 7.33 -5.55 -2.50
C CYS A 297 8.34 -4.80 -3.39
N ALA A 298 7.96 -4.50 -4.64
CA ALA A 298 8.73 -3.63 -5.52
C ALA A 298 8.49 -2.16 -5.12
N ALA A 299 9.57 -1.41 -4.90
CA ALA A 299 9.55 0.05 -4.77
C ALA A 299 9.72 0.66 -6.17
N ALA A 300 8.78 1.50 -6.60
CA ALA A 300 8.93 2.31 -7.80
C ALA A 300 9.40 3.71 -7.38
N SER A 301 10.58 4.12 -7.83
CA SER A 301 11.05 5.51 -7.72
C SER A 301 10.74 6.25 -9.01
N SER A 302 9.83 7.23 -8.99
CA SER A 302 9.71 8.20 -10.07
C SER A 302 10.44 9.49 -9.67
N SER A 303 11.30 9.98 -10.57
CA SER A 303 11.93 11.29 -10.44
C SER A 303 11.13 12.29 -11.27
N SER A 304 10.55 13.30 -10.64
CA SER A 304 9.93 14.42 -11.34
C SER A 304 11.01 15.46 -11.65
N GLY A 305 11.61 15.35 -12.83
CA GLY A 305 12.35 16.46 -13.44
C GLY A 305 11.36 17.50 -13.96
N ALA A 306 11.09 18.55 -13.19
CA ALA A 306 10.36 19.70 -13.69
C ALA A 306 11.21 20.40 -14.78
N ARG A 307 10.78 20.32 -16.05
CA ARG A 307 11.29 21.22 -17.09
C ARG A 307 10.70 22.61 -16.83
N ALA A 308 11.56 23.57 -16.54
CA ALA A 308 11.20 24.99 -16.50
C ALA A 308 10.74 25.46 -17.90
N PRO A 309 9.78 26.40 -18.01
CA PRO A 309 9.43 27.02 -19.28
C PRO A 309 10.60 27.90 -19.76
N ALA A 310 10.89 27.84 -21.06
CA ALA A 310 11.88 28.70 -21.68
C ALA A 310 11.37 30.15 -21.67
N ASP A 311 12.17 31.04 -21.07
CA ASP A 311 11.96 32.48 -21.09
C ASP A 311 11.95 33.02 -22.52
N GLY A 312 10.97 33.89 -22.79
CA GLY A 312 10.88 34.70 -23.99
C GLY A 312 12.03 35.69 -24.07
N GLY A 313 12.93 35.47 -25.02
CA GLY A 313 13.92 36.46 -25.43
C GLY A 313 13.38 37.33 -26.55
N GLY A 314 12.95 38.56 -26.22
CA GLY A 314 12.86 39.62 -27.20
C GLY A 314 14.26 39.99 -27.70
N ARG A 315 14.41 40.12 -29.02
CA ARG A 315 15.46 40.92 -29.66
C ARG A 315 14.92 41.53 -30.95
N SER A 316 14.90 42.85 -30.94
CA SER A 316 15.13 43.81 -32.04
C SER A 316 15.43 43.23 -33.43
N GLY A 317 14.65 43.73 -34.41
CA GLY A 317 14.85 43.62 -35.85
C GLY A 317 13.60 44.13 -36.56
#